data_AF-A0AAU2JA21-F1
#
_entry.id   AF-A0AAU2JA21-F1
#
_cell.length_a   1.000
_cell.length_b   1.000
_cell.length_c   1.000
_cell.angle_alpha   90.00
_cell.angle_beta   90.00
_cell.angle_gamma   90.00
#
_symmetry.space_group_name_H-M   'P 1'
#
loop_
_entity.id
_entity.type
_entity.pdbx_description
1 polymer ?
#
loop_
_entity_poly.entity_id
_entity_poly.type
_entity_poly.pdbx_seq_one_letter_code
_entity_poly.pdbx_strand_id
1 'polypeptide(L)'
;MVVDDLKGCTGHSGHVVETVIAAFGSVVALGALVVSLMAHRHQVARAAALDVRESRVEARELAVVRREARVQASMIEVRTGMRRSDLHESWVNRTLQIVNPSNQPILLHSGCTYDGRALPDVSGRVDPGATRHFRLPGWVSSNLSAGIGHGITIVFTDAGDIRWRRDACGGLQRGLLGEDGAWEWGEREDPVITESRAPVVPENDLRIPGPVWGGAVAGATFRYRRSRPRKRALPLAALVAVAILVRTVVVLWW
;
A
#
# COMPACT_ATOMS: atom_id res chain seq x y z
N MET A 1 78.26 38.00 57.01
CA MET A 1 77.32 38.53 56.01
C MET A 1 77.47 37.70 54.74
N VAL A 2 76.98 36.46 54.81
CA VAL A 2 77.03 35.44 53.76
C VAL A 2 75.78 34.61 54.01
N VAL A 3 74.69 34.92 53.29
CA VAL A 3 73.47 34.11 53.27
C VAL A 3 72.88 34.24 51.87
N ASP A 4 72.91 33.11 51.18
CA ASP A 4 71.98 32.63 50.16
C ASP A 4 71.76 33.44 48.88
N ASP A 5 72.65 33.19 47.93
CA ASP A 5 72.47 33.48 46.51
C ASP A 5 72.28 32.17 45.71
N LEU A 6 71.34 31.32 46.17
CA LEU A 6 70.91 30.08 45.50
C LEU A 6 69.47 30.22 45.00
N LYS A 7 69.24 31.13 44.05
CA LYS A 7 67.94 31.28 43.36
C LYS A 7 68.03 31.23 41.82
N GLY A 8 69.20 30.98 41.25
CA GLY A 8 69.46 31.28 39.84
C GLY A 8 69.14 30.21 38.79
N CYS A 9 68.95 28.92 39.12
CA CYS A 9 69.09 27.87 38.09
C CYS A 9 67.86 27.01 37.79
N THR A 10 66.70 27.21 38.43
CA THR A 10 65.50 26.39 38.18
C THR A 10 64.54 26.96 37.12
N GLY A 11 64.75 28.19 36.66
CA GLY A 11 63.83 28.87 35.73
C GLY A 11 63.84 28.35 34.29
N HIS A 12 64.94 27.74 33.82
CA HIS A 12 65.02 27.31 32.42
C HIS A 12 64.39 25.93 32.16
N SER A 13 64.37 25.05 33.17
CA SER A 13 63.83 23.69 33.04
C SER A 13 62.29 23.66 33.04
N GLY A 14 61.65 24.59 33.76
CA GLY A 14 60.19 24.69 33.86
C GLY A 14 59.53 25.00 32.51
N HIS A 15 60.07 25.96 31.76
CA HIS A 15 59.54 26.33 30.45
C HIS A 15 59.65 25.21 29.41
N VAL A 16 60.70 24.39 29.46
CA VAL A 16 60.86 23.26 28.54
C VAL A 16 59.79 22.20 28.81
N VAL A 17 59.56 21.85 30.08
CA VAL A 17 58.53 20.86 30.47
C VAL A 17 57.13 21.36 30.09
N GLU A 18 56.84 22.63 30.32
CA GLU A 18 55.55 23.25 29.99
C GLU A 18 55.29 23.28 28.47
N THR A 19 56.33 23.57 27.68
CA THR A 19 56.26 23.53 26.21
C THR A 19 55.99 22.11 25.69
N VAL A 20 56.65 21.10 26.28
CA VAL A 20 56.45 19.70 25.91
C VAL A 20 55.03 19.25 26.24
N ILE A 21 54.52 19.57 27.43
CA ILE A 21 53.14 19.23 27.83
C ILE A 21 52.13 19.90 26.89
N ALA A 22 52.32 21.18 26.57
CA ALA A 22 51.46 21.90 25.63
C ALA A 22 51.50 21.28 24.23
N ALA A 23 52.68 20.90 23.74
CA ALA A 23 52.84 20.23 22.46
C ALA A 23 52.12 18.88 22.43
N PHE A 24 52.30 18.03 23.43
CA PHE A 24 51.58 16.75 23.54
C PHE A 24 50.06 16.94 23.63
N GLY A 25 49.60 17.90 24.42
CA GLY A 25 48.18 18.25 24.53
C GLY A 25 47.59 18.66 23.18
N SER A 26 48.32 19.47 22.40
CA SER A 26 47.88 19.89 21.07
C SER A 26 47.76 18.72 20.09
N VAL A 27 48.72 17.78 20.11
CA VAL A 27 48.70 16.58 19.25
C VAL A 27 47.52 15.68 19.60
N VAL A 28 47.26 15.45 20.90
CA VAL A 28 46.11 14.65 21.36
C VAL A 28 44.79 15.31 20.96
N ALA A 29 44.67 16.63 21.15
CA ALA A 29 43.47 17.38 20.77
C ALA A 29 43.21 17.32 19.25
N LEU A 30 44.25 17.46 18.44
CA LEU A 30 44.16 17.38 16.98
C LEU A 30 43.80 15.96 16.52
N GLY A 31 44.38 14.94 17.15
CA GLY A 31 44.02 13.53 16.93
C GLY A 31 42.55 13.25 17.23
N ALA A 32 42.04 13.72 18.37
CA ALA A 32 40.63 13.58 18.74
C ALA A 32 39.71 14.30 17.74
N LEU A 33 40.08 15.49 17.28
CA LEU A 33 39.33 16.26 16.30
C LEU A 33 39.22 15.53 14.96
N VAL A 34 40.32 14.92 14.48
CA VAL A 34 40.31 14.12 13.24
C VAL A 34 39.42 12.90 13.36
N VAL A 35 39.49 12.17 14.48
CA VAL A 35 38.62 11.00 14.73
C VAL A 35 37.16 11.42 14.79
N SER A 36 36.85 12.54 15.46
CA SER A 36 35.49 13.08 15.54
C SER A 36 34.94 13.45 14.16
N LEU A 37 35.75 14.11 13.31
CA LEU A 37 35.37 14.43 11.93
C LEU A 37 35.13 13.17 11.10
N MET A 38 35.99 12.16 11.21
CA MET A 38 35.80 10.89 10.50
C MET A 38 34.54 10.15 10.95
N ALA A 39 34.28 10.10 12.27
CA ALA A 39 33.06 9.52 12.81
C ALA A 39 31.81 10.26 12.30
N HIS A 40 31.85 11.60 12.26
CA HIS A 40 30.76 12.40 11.74
C HIS A 40 30.50 12.14 10.25
N ARG A 41 31.53 12.12 9.40
CA ARG A 41 31.36 11.81 7.96
C ARG A 41 30.78 10.42 7.74
N HIS A 42 31.19 9.46 8.55
CA HIS A 42 30.65 8.10 8.50
C HIS A 42 29.20 8.02 8.97
N GLN A 43 28.82 8.77 10.00
CA GLN A 43 27.43 8.89 10.45
C GLN A 43 26.55 9.51 9.36
N VAL A 44 26.99 10.59 8.72
CA VAL A 44 26.28 11.24 7.62
C VAL A 44 26.12 10.28 6.43
N ALA A 45 27.18 9.56 6.05
CA ALA A 45 27.11 8.57 4.98
C ALA A 45 26.15 7.41 5.31
N ARG A 46 26.11 6.97 6.57
CA ARG A 46 25.17 5.93 7.04
C ARG A 46 23.72 6.42 7.05
N ALA A 47 23.49 7.65 7.51
CA ALA A 47 22.16 8.26 7.52
C ALA A 47 21.58 8.33 6.10
N ALA A 48 22.34 8.91 5.15
CA ALA A 48 21.91 8.99 3.75
C ALA A 48 21.64 7.60 3.12
N ALA A 49 22.43 6.58 3.47
CA ALA A 49 22.22 5.21 2.99
C ALA A 49 20.97 4.55 3.61
N LEU A 50 20.57 4.95 4.82
CA LEU A 50 19.34 4.48 5.47
C LEU A 50 18.12 5.16 4.85
N ASP A 51 18.16 6.47 4.62
CA ASP A 51 17.04 7.23 4.02
C ASP A 51 16.65 6.67 2.64
N VAL A 52 17.64 6.30 1.82
CA VAL A 52 17.39 5.67 0.50
C VAL A 52 16.75 4.27 0.64
N ARG A 53 17.04 3.54 1.73
CA ARG A 53 16.43 2.23 1.98
C ARG A 53 15.02 2.38 2.53
N GLU A 54 14.81 3.31 3.43
CA GLU A 54 13.54 3.61 4.07
C GLU A 54 12.52 4.07 3.02
N SER A 55 12.85 5.08 2.22
CA SER A 55 12.01 5.53 1.10
C SER A 55 11.63 4.40 0.12
N ARG A 56 12.54 3.45 -0.13
CA ARG A 56 12.25 2.29 -0.99
C ARG A 56 11.30 1.29 -0.32
N VAL A 57 11.37 1.13 0.99
CA VAL A 57 10.47 0.26 1.76
C VAL A 57 9.10 0.92 1.84
N GLU A 58 9.03 2.20 2.19
CA GLU A 58 7.78 2.98 2.21
C GLU A 58 7.05 2.92 0.87
N ALA A 59 7.76 3.11 -0.25
CA ALA A 59 7.16 3.01 -1.58
C ALA A 59 6.55 1.62 -1.87
N ARG A 60 7.17 0.55 -1.35
CA ARG A 60 6.64 -0.81 -1.48
C ARG A 60 5.43 -1.03 -0.59
N GLU A 61 5.48 -0.55 0.64
CA GLU A 61 4.36 -0.66 1.59
C GLU A 61 3.14 0.09 1.06
N LEU A 62 3.32 1.32 0.56
CA LEU A 62 2.26 2.07 -0.10
C LEU A 62 1.68 1.34 -1.31
N ALA A 63 2.52 0.70 -2.13
CA ALA A 63 2.05 -0.09 -3.27
C ALA A 63 1.24 -1.31 -2.84
N VAL A 64 1.62 -1.98 -1.75
CA VAL A 64 0.88 -3.11 -1.18
C VAL A 64 -0.47 -2.64 -0.64
N VAL A 65 -0.50 -1.58 0.16
CA VAL A 65 -1.74 -1.01 0.71
C VAL A 65 -2.70 -0.60 -0.41
N ARG A 66 -2.20 0.07 -1.47
CA ARG A 66 -3.02 0.42 -2.64
C ARG A 66 -3.61 -0.82 -3.32
N ARG A 67 -2.80 -1.87 -3.46
CA ARG A 67 -3.25 -3.13 -4.07
C ARG A 67 -4.30 -3.83 -3.21
N GLU A 68 -4.12 -3.88 -1.90
CA GLU A 68 -5.07 -4.49 -0.96
C GLU A 68 -6.42 -3.76 -0.99
N ALA A 69 -6.40 -2.43 -0.97
CA ALA A 69 -7.60 -1.61 -1.12
C ALA A 69 -8.32 -1.90 -2.46
N ARG A 70 -7.57 -1.99 -3.57
CA ARG A 70 -8.13 -2.36 -4.88
C ARG A 70 -8.71 -3.78 -4.88
N VAL A 71 -8.06 -4.74 -4.23
CA VAL A 71 -8.56 -6.12 -4.10
C VAL A 71 -9.91 -6.11 -3.40
N GLN A 72 -10.02 -5.41 -2.28
CA GLN A 72 -11.27 -5.31 -1.52
C GLN A 72 -12.37 -4.64 -2.36
N ALA A 73 -12.10 -3.51 -2.99
CA ALA A 73 -13.05 -2.84 -3.88
C ALA A 73 -13.46 -3.71 -5.08
N SER A 74 -12.55 -4.56 -5.57
CA SER A 74 -12.82 -5.47 -6.68
C SER A 74 -13.79 -6.59 -6.32
N MET A 75 -13.93 -6.93 -5.04
CA MET A 75 -14.87 -7.97 -4.59
C MET A 75 -16.34 -7.61 -4.82
N ILE A 76 -16.69 -6.33 -4.84
CA ILE A 76 -18.09 -5.89 -4.91
C ILE A 76 -18.60 -6.12 -6.32
N GLU A 77 -19.58 -6.99 -6.50
CA GLU A 77 -20.08 -7.31 -7.83
C GLU A 77 -21.30 -6.48 -8.20
N VAL A 78 -21.35 -6.06 -9.45
CA VAL A 78 -22.44 -5.25 -10.00
C VAL A 78 -23.14 -6.06 -11.08
N ARG A 79 -24.34 -6.56 -10.77
CA ARG A 79 -25.09 -7.42 -11.68
C ARG A 79 -26.34 -6.69 -12.16
N THR A 80 -26.67 -6.86 -13.43
CA THR A 80 -27.93 -6.39 -13.99
C THR A 80 -28.83 -7.57 -14.30
N GLY A 81 -30.00 -7.59 -13.69
CA GLY A 81 -31.06 -8.54 -13.97
C GLY A 81 -32.14 -7.91 -14.83
N MET A 82 -32.81 -8.76 -15.60
CA MET A 82 -34.02 -8.43 -16.33
C MET A 82 -35.13 -9.37 -15.88
N ARG A 83 -36.32 -8.84 -15.69
CA ARG A 83 -37.52 -9.63 -15.41
C ARG A 83 -38.66 -9.12 -16.27
N ARG A 84 -39.34 -10.01 -16.99
CA ARG A 84 -40.54 -9.63 -17.75
C ARG A 84 -41.62 -9.10 -16.81
N SER A 85 -42.35 -8.09 -17.25
CA SER A 85 -43.46 -7.50 -16.52
C SER A 85 -44.69 -8.40 -16.63
N ASP A 86 -45.39 -8.61 -15.51
CA ASP A 86 -46.66 -9.35 -15.51
C ASP A 86 -47.79 -8.55 -16.18
N LEU A 87 -47.58 -7.23 -16.42
CA LEU A 87 -48.57 -6.34 -17.03
C LEU A 87 -48.59 -6.40 -18.56
N HIS A 88 -47.44 -6.67 -19.20
CA HIS A 88 -47.33 -6.68 -20.65
C HIS A 88 -46.10 -7.50 -21.11
N GLU A 89 -46.28 -8.39 -22.07
CA GLU A 89 -45.25 -9.35 -22.51
C GLU A 89 -44.00 -8.69 -23.10
N SER A 90 -44.14 -7.50 -23.71
CA SER A 90 -43.02 -6.75 -24.28
C SER A 90 -42.31 -5.84 -23.28
N TRP A 91 -42.82 -5.71 -22.05
CA TRP A 91 -42.24 -4.85 -21.03
C TRP A 91 -41.29 -5.65 -20.16
N VAL A 92 -40.07 -5.13 -20.01
CA VAL A 92 -39.05 -5.72 -19.14
C VAL A 92 -38.71 -4.74 -18.03
N ASN A 93 -38.80 -5.20 -16.79
CA ASN A 93 -38.28 -4.53 -15.62
C ASN A 93 -36.79 -4.82 -15.48
N ARG A 94 -35.99 -3.77 -15.38
CA ARG A 94 -34.54 -3.86 -15.17
C ARG A 94 -34.25 -3.69 -13.68
N THR A 95 -33.42 -4.58 -13.15
CA THR A 95 -33.00 -4.53 -11.74
C THR A 95 -31.48 -4.51 -11.66
N LEU A 96 -30.95 -3.55 -10.91
CA LEU A 96 -29.56 -3.52 -10.49
C LEU A 96 -29.41 -4.35 -9.21
N GLN A 97 -28.44 -5.23 -9.17
CA GLN A 97 -28.07 -6.00 -7.99
C GLN A 97 -26.64 -5.65 -7.60
N ILE A 98 -26.44 -5.24 -6.36
CA ILE A 98 -25.13 -4.97 -5.79
C ILE A 98 -24.87 -6.07 -4.77
N VAL A 99 -23.87 -6.90 -5.03
CA VAL A 99 -23.49 -8.02 -4.18
C VAL A 99 -22.20 -7.64 -3.45
N ASN A 100 -22.19 -7.75 -2.12
CA ASN A 100 -20.99 -7.58 -1.33
C ASN A 100 -20.52 -8.94 -0.80
N PRO A 101 -19.68 -9.69 -1.53
CA PRO A 101 -19.14 -10.96 -1.04
C PRO A 101 -18.00 -10.78 -0.04
N SER A 102 -17.60 -9.54 0.27
CA SER A 102 -16.54 -9.29 1.25
C SER A 102 -17.01 -9.56 2.68
N ASN A 103 -16.05 -9.66 3.60
CA ASN A 103 -16.30 -9.78 5.03
C ASN A 103 -16.49 -8.42 5.73
N GLN A 104 -16.55 -7.32 4.98
CA GLN A 104 -16.64 -5.96 5.52
C GLN A 104 -17.84 -5.22 4.89
N PRO A 105 -18.56 -4.39 5.67
CA PRO A 105 -19.68 -3.63 5.12
C PRO A 105 -19.18 -2.57 4.16
N ILE A 106 -20.05 -2.19 3.21
CA ILE A 106 -19.82 -1.05 2.33
C ILE A 106 -20.96 -0.04 2.47
N LEU A 107 -20.67 1.23 2.20
CA LEU A 107 -21.66 2.29 2.19
C LEU A 107 -21.89 2.78 0.75
N LEU A 108 -23.09 2.60 0.22
CA LEU A 108 -23.49 3.15 -1.07
C LEU A 108 -23.87 4.62 -0.93
N HIS A 109 -23.41 5.45 -1.87
CA HIS A 109 -23.68 6.88 -1.87
C HIS A 109 -24.67 7.29 -2.96
N SER A 110 -25.38 8.39 -2.72
CA SER A 110 -26.18 9.10 -3.72
C SER A 110 -25.28 9.74 -4.77
N GLY A 111 -24.80 8.93 -5.70
CA GLY A 111 -23.97 9.34 -6.83
C GLY A 111 -23.91 8.25 -7.91
N CYS A 112 -24.73 7.23 -7.77
CA CYS A 112 -24.85 6.16 -8.75
C CYS A 112 -25.60 6.69 -9.98
N THR A 113 -25.13 6.32 -11.16
CA THR A 113 -25.73 6.76 -12.42
C THR A 113 -26.05 5.57 -13.32
N TYR A 114 -27.09 5.73 -14.13
CA TYR A 114 -27.47 4.81 -15.20
C TYR A 114 -27.71 5.61 -16.48
N ASP A 115 -26.95 5.33 -17.53
CA ASP A 115 -26.98 6.05 -18.81
C ASP A 115 -26.87 7.58 -18.61
N GLY A 116 -25.98 7.99 -17.69
CA GLY A 116 -25.74 9.39 -17.34
C GLY A 116 -26.80 10.03 -16.43
N ARG A 117 -27.87 9.31 -16.06
CA ARG A 117 -28.92 9.81 -15.15
C ARG A 117 -28.66 9.33 -13.73
N ALA A 118 -28.87 10.19 -12.74
CA ALA A 118 -28.73 9.81 -11.33
C ALA A 118 -29.79 8.78 -10.92
N LEU A 119 -29.39 7.79 -10.14
CA LEU A 119 -30.26 6.80 -9.51
C LEU A 119 -30.53 7.23 -8.06
N PRO A 120 -31.70 7.81 -7.73
CA PRO A 120 -31.97 8.37 -6.41
C PRO A 120 -32.04 7.31 -5.30
N ASP A 121 -32.48 6.09 -5.64
CA ASP A 121 -32.76 5.05 -4.65
C ASP A 121 -31.53 4.20 -4.29
N VAL A 122 -30.39 4.41 -4.94
CA VAL A 122 -29.17 3.62 -4.73
C VAL A 122 -28.31 4.27 -3.66
N SER A 123 -28.70 4.08 -2.40
CA SER A 123 -27.95 4.57 -1.23
C SER A 123 -28.09 3.65 -0.01
N GLY A 124 -27.19 3.82 0.96
CA GLY A 124 -27.21 3.15 2.24
C GLY A 124 -26.23 1.98 2.35
N ARG A 125 -26.26 1.29 3.48
CA ARG A 125 -25.29 0.24 3.81
C ARG A 125 -25.61 -1.07 3.08
N VAL A 126 -24.58 -1.82 2.71
CA VAL A 126 -24.64 -3.21 2.24
C VAL A 126 -23.72 -4.03 3.15
N ASP A 127 -24.32 -4.90 3.96
CA ASP A 127 -23.59 -5.72 4.92
C ASP A 127 -22.78 -6.84 4.22
N PRO A 128 -21.81 -7.44 4.94
CA PRO A 128 -21.04 -8.58 4.44
C PRO A 128 -21.92 -9.73 3.97
N GLY A 129 -21.64 -10.27 2.78
CA GLY A 129 -22.41 -11.36 2.16
C GLY A 129 -23.81 -10.96 1.67
N ALA A 130 -24.22 -9.69 1.83
CA ALA A 130 -25.57 -9.25 1.45
C ALA A 130 -25.64 -8.86 -0.03
N THR A 131 -26.85 -8.96 -0.57
CA THR A 131 -27.21 -8.44 -1.90
C THR A 131 -28.31 -7.41 -1.76
N ARG A 132 -28.14 -6.25 -2.39
CA ARG A 132 -29.21 -5.24 -2.51
C ARG A 132 -29.69 -5.12 -3.94
N HIS A 133 -31.01 -4.98 -4.07
CA HIS A 133 -31.68 -4.85 -5.35
C HIS A 133 -32.27 -3.45 -5.50
N PHE A 134 -32.06 -2.84 -6.66
CA PHE A 134 -32.59 -1.53 -7.01
C PHE A 134 -33.29 -1.63 -8.36
N ARG A 135 -34.41 -0.92 -8.52
CA ARG A 135 -35.09 -0.84 -9.81
C ARG A 135 -34.40 0.23 -10.66
N LEU A 136 -34.06 -0.12 -11.90
CA LEU A 136 -33.53 0.86 -12.84
C LEU A 136 -34.69 1.59 -13.52
N PRO A 137 -34.57 2.92 -13.75
CA PRO A 137 -35.60 3.69 -14.40
C PRO A 137 -35.73 3.32 -15.88
N GLY A 138 -36.98 3.26 -16.35
CA GLY A 138 -37.32 3.04 -17.76
C GLY A 138 -37.80 1.62 -18.06
N TRP A 139 -38.93 1.54 -18.78
CA TRP A 139 -39.40 0.30 -19.40
C TRP A 139 -38.74 0.20 -20.76
N VAL A 140 -38.13 -0.94 -21.06
CA VAL A 140 -37.54 -1.16 -22.39
C VAL A 140 -38.30 -2.27 -23.09
N SER A 141 -38.66 -2.01 -24.35
CA SER A 141 -39.16 -3.02 -25.27
C SER A 141 -38.18 -4.18 -25.33
N SER A 142 -38.69 -5.41 -25.17
CA SER A 142 -37.92 -6.67 -25.23
C SER A 142 -36.95 -6.77 -26.42
N ASN A 143 -37.20 -6.01 -27.48
CA ASN A 143 -36.47 -6.04 -28.74
C ASN A 143 -35.10 -5.31 -28.65
N LEU A 144 -34.86 -4.53 -27.59
CA LEU A 144 -33.63 -3.77 -27.32
C LEU A 144 -32.80 -4.44 -26.20
N SER A 145 -32.58 -5.75 -26.31
CA SER A 145 -31.81 -6.56 -25.36
C SER A 145 -30.28 -6.36 -25.43
N ALA A 146 -29.77 -5.56 -26.38
CA ALA A 146 -28.35 -5.37 -26.58
C ALA A 146 -27.81 -4.18 -25.75
N GLY A 147 -27.09 -4.47 -24.65
CA GLY A 147 -26.15 -3.51 -24.04
C GLY A 147 -26.45 -2.99 -22.63
N ILE A 148 -27.17 -3.75 -21.79
CA ILE A 148 -27.72 -3.27 -20.49
C ILE A 148 -26.66 -2.94 -19.41
N GLY A 149 -25.40 -3.29 -19.63
CA GLY A 149 -24.33 -3.01 -18.66
C GLY A 149 -23.72 -1.62 -18.79
N HIS A 150 -23.46 -1.13 -20.00
CA HIS A 150 -22.36 -0.16 -20.21
C HIS A 150 -22.54 1.24 -19.60
N GLY A 151 -23.75 1.63 -19.20
CA GLY A 151 -24.02 2.94 -18.62
C GLY A 151 -24.15 2.99 -17.10
N ILE A 152 -23.95 1.87 -16.38
CA ILE A 152 -24.10 1.86 -14.91
C ILE A 152 -22.78 2.25 -14.25
N THR A 153 -22.88 3.16 -13.29
CA THR A 153 -21.79 3.52 -12.41
C THR A 153 -22.28 3.59 -10.98
N ILE A 154 -21.57 2.93 -10.07
CA ILE A 154 -21.90 2.89 -8.65
C ILE A 154 -20.81 3.60 -7.88
N VAL A 155 -21.20 4.34 -6.85
CA VAL A 155 -20.28 5.01 -5.93
C VAL A 155 -20.49 4.44 -4.54
N PHE A 156 -19.41 3.96 -3.92
CA PHE A 156 -19.45 3.36 -2.58
C PHE A 156 -18.20 3.71 -1.78
N THR A 157 -18.27 3.55 -0.46
CA THR A 157 -17.13 3.62 0.45
C THR A 157 -16.88 2.24 1.05
N ASP A 158 -15.63 1.80 1.03
CA ASP A 158 -15.21 0.56 1.68
C ASP A 158 -14.96 0.77 3.19
N ALA A 159 -14.60 -0.29 3.91
CA ALA A 159 -14.34 -0.16 5.36
C ALA A 159 -12.98 0.50 5.68
N GLY A 160 -12.14 0.77 4.67
CA GLY A 160 -10.96 1.61 4.79
C GLY A 160 -11.27 3.10 4.62
N ASP A 161 -12.56 3.47 4.57
CA ASP A 161 -13.06 4.82 4.29
C ASP A 161 -12.60 5.38 2.93
N ILE A 162 -12.26 4.49 1.99
CA ILE A 162 -11.89 4.87 0.64
C ILE A 162 -13.16 4.88 -0.21
N ARG A 163 -13.41 6.02 -0.84
CA ARG A 163 -14.49 6.16 -1.81
C ARG A 163 -14.06 5.59 -3.16
N TRP A 164 -14.92 4.78 -3.74
CA TRP A 164 -14.70 4.11 -5.02
C TRP A 164 -15.86 4.39 -5.96
N ARG A 165 -15.53 4.44 -7.25
CA ARG A 165 -16.47 4.46 -8.35
C ARG A 165 -16.24 3.20 -9.18
N ARG A 166 -17.29 2.42 -9.40
CA ARG A 166 -17.24 1.18 -10.18
C ARG A 166 -18.16 1.27 -11.39
N ASP A 167 -17.63 0.98 -12.56
CA ASP A 167 -18.43 0.82 -13.78
C ASP A 167 -18.97 -0.61 -13.91
N ALA A 168 -19.95 -0.81 -14.77
CA ALA A 168 -20.53 -2.14 -15.01
C ALA A 168 -19.60 -3.12 -15.73
N CYS A 169 -18.50 -2.63 -16.30
CA CYS A 169 -17.45 -3.47 -16.87
C CYS A 169 -16.46 -3.95 -15.80
N GLY A 170 -16.67 -3.57 -14.53
CA GLY A 170 -15.84 -3.92 -13.38
C GLY A 170 -14.68 -2.96 -13.13
N GLY A 171 -14.50 -1.92 -13.94
CA GLY A 171 -13.47 -0.91 -13.77
C GLY A 171 -13.67 -0.11 -12.48
N LEU A 172 -12.58 0.18 -11.79
CA LEU A 172 -12.56 0.88 -10.52
C LEU A 172 -11.83 2.21 -10.64
N GLN A 173 -12.37 3.26 -10.04
CA GLN A 173 -11.69 4.54 -9.86
C GLN A 173 -11.72 4.90 -8.39
N ARG A 174 -10.56 5.28 -7.85
CA ARG A 174 -10.45 5.77 -6.49
C ARG A 174 -10.87 7.24 -6.45
N GLY A 175 -11.71 7.58 -5.47
CA GLY A 175 -12.07 8.96 -5.15
C GLY A 175 -10.97 9.65 -4.36
N LEU A 176 -10.63 10.86 -4.77
CA LEU A 176 -9.79 11.80 -4.05
C LEU A 176 -10.64 13.04 -3.75
N LEU A 177 -10.51 13.58 -2.55
CA LEU A 177 -11.18 14.82 -2.20
C LEU A 177 -10.32 15.98 -2.70
N GLY A 178 -10.87 16.76 -3.63
CA GLY A 178 -10.23 17.98 -4.15
C GLY A 178 -10.21 19.11 -3.13
N GLU A 179 -9.48 20.17 -3.42
CA GLU A 179 -9.34 21.34 -2.54
C GLU A 179 -10.68 22.10 -2.35
N ASP A 180 -11.57 22.02 -3.33
CA ASP A 180 -12.92 22.58 -3.32
C ASP A 180 -13.94 21.71 -2.57
N GLY A 181 -13.51 20.56 -2.04
CA GLY A 181 -14.37 19.56 -1.40
C GLY A 181 -15.17 18.70 -2.38
N ALA A 182 -14.96 18.86 -3.69
CA ALA A 182 -15.53 17.97 -4.69
C ALA A 182 -14.75 16.65 -4.75
N TRP A 183 -15.42 15.57 -5.13
CA TRP A 183 -14.77 14.29 -5.36
C TRP A 183 -14.23 14.23 -6.77
N GLU A 184 -12.92 14.09 -6.89
CA GLU A 184 -12.22 13.81 -8.12
C GLU A 184 -11.98 12.30 -8.24
N TRP A 185 -12.14 11.77 -9.45
CA TRP A 185 -11.95 10.35 -9.72
C TRP A 185 -10.60 10.15 -10.39
N GLY A 186 -9.77 9.31 -9.77
CA GLY A 186 -8.48 8.93 -10.33
C GLY A 186 -8.61 8.11 -11.62
N GLU A 187 -7.47 7.63 -12.09
CA GLU A 187 -7.40 6.76 -13.27
C GLU A 187 -8.27 5.52 -13.09
N ARG A 188 -8.85 5.04 -14.20
CA ARG A 188 -9.58 3.79 -14.24
C ARG A 188 -8.62 2.62 -14.15
N GLU A 189 -8.75 1.85 -13.10
CA GLU A 189 -7.97 0.65 -12.83
C GLU A 189 -8.81 -0.60 -13.11
N ASP A 190 -8.16 -1.63 -13.66
CA ASP A 190 -8.82 -2.91 -13.85
C ASP A 190 -9.03 -3.63 -12.50
N PRO A 191 -10.17 -4.35 -12.33
CA PRO A 191 -10.43 -5.09 -11.11
C PRO A 191 -9.41 -6.21 -10.96
N VAL A 192 -8.93 -6.43 -9.72
CA VAL A 192 -7.99 -7.53 -9.43
C VAL A 192 -8.72 -8.87 -9.48
N ILE A 193 -9.95 -8.92 -8.97
CA ILE A 193 -10.84 -10.07 -9.04
C ILE A 193 -11.84 -9.79 -10.15
N THR A 194 -11.71 -10.51 -11.26
CA THR A 194 -12.71 -10.49 -12.33
C THR A 194 -14.00 -11.10 -11.78
N GLU A 195 -15.12 -10.40 -11.99
CA GLU A 195 -16.43 -10.88 -11.56
C GLU A 195 -16.66 -12.31 -12.05
N SER A 196 -17.13 -13.17 -11.14
CA SER A 196 -17.61 -14.48 -11.53
C SER A 196 -18.90 -14.26 -12.33
N ARG A 197 -18.79 -14.14 -13.65
CA ARG A 197 -19.95 -14.32 -14.54
C ARG A 197 -20.41 -15.77 -14.33
N ALA A 198 -21.32 -15.98 -13.39
CA ALA A 198 -22.17 -17.15 -13.44
C ALA A 198 -22.81 -17.14 -14.84
N PRO A 199 -22.77 -18.25 -15.59
CA PRO A 199 -23.49 -18.32 -16.85
C PRO A 199 -24.93 -17.91 -16.56
N VAL A 200 -25.41 -16.92 -17.32
CA VAL A 200 -26.82 -16.55 -17.37
C VAL A 200 -27.57 -17.86 -17.56
N VAL A 201 -28.24 -18.35 -16.51
CA VAL A 201 -29.12 -19.51 -16.63
C VAL A 201 -30.21 -19.04 -17.60
N PRO A 202 -30.34 -19.66 -18.79
CA PRO A 202 -31.44 -19.32 -19.67
C PRO A 202 -32.74 -19.59 -18.92
N GLU A 203 -33.63 -18.62 -19.01
CA GLU A 203 -34.96 -18.55 -18.38
C GLU A 203 -35.88 -19.64 -18.94
N ASN A 204 -35.62 -20.91 -18.65
CA ASN A 204 -36.43 -22.01 -19.17
C ASN A 204 -36.54 -23.28 -18.30
N ASP A 205 -36.38 -23.17 -16.97
CA ASP A 205 -36.73 -24.26 -16.04
C ASP A 205 -37.94 -23.89 -15.19
N LEU A 206 -39.11 -23.89 -15.83
CA LEU A 206 -40.37 -24.21 -15.17
C LEU A 206 -40.50 -25.74 -15.13
N ARG A 207 -40.60 -26.29 -13.91
CA ARG A 207 -40.89 -27.70 -13.51
C ARG A 207 -39.64 -28.59 -13.49
N ILE A 208 -39.16 -29.03 -12.32
CA ILE A 208 -39.58 -30.27 -11.62
C ILE A 208 -39.26 -30.15 -10.11
N PRO A 209 -40.11 -30.66 -9.18
CA PRO A 209 -39.77 -30.76 -7.77
C PRO A 209 -38.93 -32.00 -7.47
N GLY A 210 -37.80 -31.81 -6.80
CA GLY A 210 -37.03 -32.91 -6.19
C GLY A 210 -36.02 -32.37 -5.18
N PRO A 211 -35.98 -32.87 -3.94
CA PRO A 211 -34.91 -32.57 -3.00
C PRO A 211 -33.75 -33.53 -3.24
N VAL A 212 -32.51 -33.10 -2.99
CA VAL A 212 -31.46 -33.86 -2.29
C VAL A 212 -30.18 -33.00 -2.22
N TRP A 213 -29.65 -33.00 -1.00
CA TRP A 213 -28.45 -32.34 -0.52
C TRP A 213 -27.15 -32.85 -1.16
N GLY A 214 -26.09 -32.03 -1.05
CA GLY A 214 -24.72 -32.52 -0.91
C GLY A 214 -23.82 -32.31 -2.13
N GLY A 215 -23.11 -31.18 -2.16
CA GLY A 215 -22.05 -30.93 -3.13
C GLY A 215 -20.98 -30.03 -2.52
N ALA A 216 -19.95 -30.66 -1.97
CA ALA A 216 -18.87 -30.05 -1.21
C ALA A 216 -18.17 -28.92 -1.97
N VAL A 217 -17.97 -27.81 -1.26
CA VAL A 217 -17.09 -26.71 -1.67
C VAL A 217 -15.67 -27.25 -1.65
N ALA A 218 -15.11 -27.55 -2.83
CA ALA A 218 -13.72 -27.92 -3.00
C ALA A 218 -12.85 -26.69 -2.66
N GLY A 219 -12.37 -26.65 -1.42
CA GLY A 219 -11.39 -25.69 -0.95
C GLY A 219 -10.09 -25.83 -1.73
N ALA A 220 -9.87 -24.96 -2.71
CA ALA A 220 -8.58 -24.76 -3.32
C ALA A 220 -7.66 -24.07 -2.30
N THR A 221 -6.99 -24.86 -1.48
CA THR A 221 -5.94 -24.38 -0.58
C THR A 221 -4.78 -23.81 -1.40
N PHE A 222 -4.69 -22.48 -1.47
CA PHE A 222 -3.57 -21.77 -2.07
C PHE A 222 -2.33 -21.95 -1.19
N ARG A 223 -1.43 -22.86 -1.58
CA ARG A 223 -0.15 -23.07 -0.89
C ARG A 223 0.77 -21.87 -1.13
N TYR A 224 0.94 -21.03 -0.11
CA TYR A 224 1.99 -20.01 -0.07
C TYR A 224 3.37 -20.68 -0.09
N ARG A 225 4.04 -20.66 -1.25
CA ARG A 225 5.43 -21.10 -1.40
C ARG A 225 6.35 -20.03 -0.81
N ARG A 226 6.63 -20.11 0.50
CA ARG A 226 7.66 -19.31 1.18
C ARG A 226 9.03 -19.60 0.54
N SER A 227 9.55 -18.65 -0.23
CA SER A 227 10.94 -18.62 -0.64
C SER A 227 11.81 -18.30 0.58
N ARG A 228 12.70 -19.24 0.94
CA ARG A 228 13.70 -19.04 2.00
C ARG A 228 14.70 -17.97 1.57
N PRO A 229 15.05 -16.99 2.42
CA PRO A 229 16.13 -16.07 2.13
C PRO A 229 17.48 -16.80 2.18
N ARG A 230 18.23 -16.74 1.08
CA ARG A 230 19.63 -17.17 1.01
C ARG A 230 20.46 -16.29 1.96
N LYS A 231 21.03 -16.91 3.00
CA LYS A 231 22.06 -16.31 3.86
C LYS A 231 23.25 -15.95 2.97
N ARG A 232 23.45 -14.64 2.72
CA ARG A 232 24.67 -14.13 2.09
C ARG A 232 25.78 -14.19 3.15
N ALA A 233 26.76 -15.05 2.94
CA ALA A 233 28.01 -15.02 3.68
C ALA A 233 28.67 -13.65 3.45
N LEU A 234 28.99 -12.96 4.55
CA LEU A 234 29.81 -11.76 4.52
C LEU A 234 31.22 -12.13 4.02
N PRO A 235 31.84 -11.33 3.13
CA PRO A 235 33.14 -11.66 2.57
C PRO A 235 34.21 -11.44 3.64
N LEU A 236 34.87 -12.54 4.00
CA LEU A 236 36.05 -12.62 4.88
C LEU A 236 37.17 -11.65 4.45
N ALA A 237 37.16 -11.18 3.20
CA ALA A 237 38.06 -10.16 2.66
C ALA A 237 38.00 -8.80 3.37
N ALA A 238 36.85 -8.40 3.92
CA ALA A 238 36.73 -7.11 4.61
C ALA A 238 37.46 -7.11 5.97
N LEU A 239 37.52 -8.25 6.66
CA LEU A 239 38.26 -8.40 7.92
C LEU A 239 39.78 -8.39 7.69
N VAL A 240 40.25 -8.98 6.58
CA VAL A 240 41.67 -8.99 6.23
C VAL A 240 42.16 -7.59 5.87
N ALA A 241 41.36 -6.79 5.16
CA ALA A 241 41.73 -5.41 4.82
C ALA A 241 41.87 -4.52 6.07
N VAL A 242 40.99 -4.69 7.07
CA VAL A 242 41.08 -3.94 8.33
C VAL A 242 42.31 -4.35 9.15
N ALA A 243 42.65 -5.64 9.19
CA ALA A 243 43.84 -6.11 9.90
C ALA A 243 45.15 -5.58 9.28
N ILE A 244 45.22 -5.49 7.94
CA ILE A 244 46.37 -4.93 7.24
C ILE A 244 46.51 -3.43 7.55
N LEU A 245 45.40 -2.70 7.59
CA LEU A 245 45.39 -1.25 7.83
C LEU A 245 45.75 -0.91 9.29
N VAL A 246 45.34 -1.72 10.26
CA VAL A 246 45.77 -1.57 11.67
C VAL A 246 47.28 -1.87 11.79
N ARG A 247 47.78 -2.89 11.10
CA ARG A 247 49.21 -3.23 11.13
C ARG A 247 50.09 -2.14 10.52
N THR A 248 49.68 -1.51 9.41
CA THR A 248 50.46 -0.42 8.79
C THR A 248 50.49 0.83 9.66
N VAL A 249 49.39 1.15 10.35
CA VAL A 249 49.36 2.29 11.28
C VAL A 249 50.28 2.05 12.49
N VAL A 250 50.31 0.83 13.05
CA VAL A 250 51.17 0.51 14.18
C VAL A 250 52.66 0.52 13.80
N VAL A 251 53.01 0.02 12.61
CA VAL A 251 54.40 0.00 12.11
C VAL A 251 54.90 1.39 11.73
N LEU A 252 54.02 2.33 11.32
CA LEU A 252 54.43 3.71 11.05
C LEU A 252 54.67 4.53 12.33
N TRP A 253 54.27 4.01 13.49
CA TRP A 253 54.34 4.69 14.79
C TRP A 253 55.47 4.16 15.69
N TRP A 254 56.23 3.17 15.23
CA TRP A 254 57.42 2.62 15.87
C TRP A 254 58.62 2.84 14.97
#